data_AF-A0A967LD97-F1
#
_entry.id   AF-A0A967LD97-F1
#
_cell.length_a   1.000
_cell.length_b   1.000
_cell.length_c   1.000
_cell.angle_alpha   90.00
_cell.angle_beta   90.00
_cell.angle_gamma   90.00
#
_symmetry.space_group_name_H-M   'P 1'
#
loop_
_entity.id
_entity.type
_entity.pdbx_description
1 polymer ?
#
loop_
_entity_poly.entity_id
_entity_poly.type
_entity_poly.pdbx_seq_one_letter_code
_entity_poly.pdbx_strand_id
1 'polypeptide(L)'
;MIFLLSVVLIAAGLWTSVYTHFEGDVIRAEGQSFSGFPNEYVPETMFTASPRALPQIGMTILNVRPQETGRDLSLAGVLVNVLFGGRTSERVLERTLDSSRPLFSDWTFVSVTDFGYAVDYALLNPSERELESQTLSLGTYPPGAEDVFEAVFMGYQFHVSVFPDYVEQDGKPGTRSLELNNPVYRVRIVRNKDIVYEGVMPPGLKLRFDNTVLTFREPSRWVRFRFVRDLGIPVAASGALCLLLGVAFLGLGAVRARAGKP
;
A
#
# COMPACT_ATOMS: atom_id res chain seq x y z
N MET A 1 6.02 6.50 -44.59
CA MET A 1 4.67 6.64 -43.99
C MET A 1 4.59 6.08 -42.57
N ILE A 2 4.97 4.81 -42.32
CA ILE A 2 4.94 4.18 -40.98
C ILE A 2 5.70 4.99 -39.93
N PHE A 3 6.89 5.49 -40.27
CA PHE A 3 7.69 6.34 -39.37
C PHE A 3 6.94 7.62 -38.94
N LEU A 4 6.36 8.36 -39.88
CA LEU A 4 5.61 9.58 -39.55
C LEU A 4 4.39 9.27 -38.66
N LEU A 5 3.67 8.18 -38.97
CA LEU A 5 2.55 7.71 -38.14
C LEU A 5 2.99 7.41 -36.71
N SER A 6 4.14 6.75 -36.54
CA SER A 6 4.66 6.44 -35.20
C SER A 6 4.96 7.68 -34.36
N VAL A 7 5.57 8.72 -34.96
CA VAL A 7 5.86 9.98 -34.28
C VAL A 7 4.56 10.69 -33.88
N VAL A 8 3.56 10.72 -34.77
CA VAL A 8 2.24 11.32 -34.48
C VAL A 8 1.55 10.58 -33.33
N LEU A 9 1.58 9.25 -33.32
CA LEU A 9 0.98 8.44 -32.25
C LEU A 9 1.69 8.64 -30.91
N ILE A 10 3.02 8.72 -30.89
CA ILE A 10 3.77 9.02 -29.66
C ILE A 10 3.41 10.41 -29.14
N ALA A 11 3.40 11.43 -30.00
CA ALA A 11 3.03 12.79 -29.61
C ALA A 11 1.58 12.86 -29.09
N ALA A 12 0.64 12.19 -29.76
CA ALA A 12 -0.75 12.09 -29.33
C ALA A 12 -0.89 11.35 -27.99
N GLY A 13 -0.11 10.30 -27.76
CA GLY A 13 -0.07 9.57 -26.50
C GLY A 13 0.45 10.43 -25.36
N LEU A 14 1.56 11.16 -25.57
CA LEU A 14 2.08 12.12 -24.59
C LEU A 14 1.07 13.21 -24.28
N TRP A 15 0.43 13.79 -25.29
CA TRP A 15 -0.63 14.79 -25.10
C TRP A 15 -1.80 14.20 -24.31
N THR A 16 -2.24 12.99 -24.62
CA THR A 16 -3.34 12.31 -23.91
C THR A 16 -2.97 12.05 -22.45
N SER A 17 -1.73 11.62 -22.17
CA SER A 17 -1.23 11.41 -20.80
C SER A 17 -1.34 12.69 -19.97
N VAL A 18 -0.91 13.83 -20.51
CA VAL A 18 -0.99 15.14 -19.82
C VAL A 18 -2.40 15.47 -19.32
N TYR A 19 -3.47 15.04 -20.01
CA TYR A 19 -4.85 15.33 -19.60
C TYR A 19 -5.57 14.19 -18.86
N THR A 20 -5.05 12.98 -18.94
CA THR A 20 -5.73 11.78 -18.43
C THR A 20 -4.97 11.05 -17.34
N HIS A 21 -3.75 11.50 -17.05
CA HIS A 21 -2.92 10.91 -16.01
C HIS A 21 -3.49 11.21 -14.62
N PHE A 22 -3.57 10.15 -13.83
CA PHE A 22 -3.90 10.15 -12.43
C PHE A 22 -2.94 9.24 -11.69
N GLU A 23 -2.44 9.71 -10.55
CA GLU A 23 -1.68 8.93 -9.57
C GLU A 23 -2.25 9.24 -8.18
N GLY A 24 -2.38 8.22 -7.32
CA GLY A 24 -2.79 8.42 -5.94
C GLY A 24 -2.62 7.18 -5.09
N ASP A 25 -2.24 7.38 -3.84
CA ASP A 25 -2.10 6.31 -2.86
C ASP A 25 -3.33 6.23 -1.95
N VAL A 26 -3.68 5.01 -1.55
CA VAL A 26 -4.77 4.69 -0.63
C VAL A 26 -4.24 3.73 0.42
N ILE A 27 -4.52 4.00 1.70
CA ILE A 27 -4.19 3.10 2.82
C ILE A 27 -5.48 2.47 3.33
N ARG A 28 -5.52 1.14 3.41
CA ARG A 28 -6.66 0.40 3.94
C ARG A 28 -6.21 -0.81 4.76
N ALA A 29 -6.91 -1.06 5.86
CA ALA A 29 -6.74 -2.24 6.68
C ALA A 29 -7.59 -3.42 6.18
N GLU A 30 -7.25 -4.63 6.61
CA GLU A 30 -8.07 -5.83 6.37
C GLU A 30 -9.54 -5.60 6.76
N GLY A 31 -10.46 -6.06 5.91
CA GLY A 31 -11.90 -5.84 6.05
C GLY A 31 -12.40 -4.47 5.58
N GLN A 32 -11.52 -3.51 5.31
CA GLN A 32 -11.94 -2.19 4.84
C GLN A 32 -12.16 -2.14 3.32
N SER A 33 -13.07 -1.27 2.93
CA SER A 33 -13.41 -0.99 1.53
C SER A 33 -12.89 0.37 1.07
N PHE A 34 -12.70 0.46 -0.23
CA PHE A 34 -12.35 1.64 -0.99
C PHE A 34 -13.34 1.73 -2.16
N SER A 35 -13.87 2.92 -2.41
CA SER A 35 -14.91 3.14 -3.42
C SER A 35 -14.45 4.08 -4.55
N GLY A 36 -13.21 4.57 -4.51
CA GLY A 36 -12.68 5.46 -5.54
C GLY A 36 -13.00 6.94 -5.30
N PHE A 37 -13.51 7.32 -4.13
CA PHE A 37 -13.85 8.73 -3.87
C PHE A 37 -12.60 9.59 -3.61
N PRO A 38 -12.57 10.87 -4.02
CA PRO A 38 -11.40 11.73 -3.85
C PRO A 38 -10.88 11.85 -2.40
N ASN A 39 -11.78 11.84 -1.42
CA ASN A 39 -11.44 11.95 0.00
C ASN A 39 -10.88 10.66 0.61
N GLU A 40 -10.85 9.56 -0.15
CA GLU A 40 -10.31 8.28 0.28
C GLU A 40 -8.82 8.12 -0.01
N TYR A 41 -8.27 8.97 -0.88
CA TYR A 41 -6.85 9.02 -1.21
C TYR A 41 -6.07 9.82 -0.17
N VAL A 42 -4.79 9.49 -0.02
CA VAL A 42 -3.87 10.28 0.79
C VAL A 42 -3.66 11.63 0.09
N PRO A 43 -4.03 12.76 0.72
CA PRO A 43 -4.07 14.06 0.04
C PRO A 43 -2.76 14.48 -0.64
N GLU A 44 -1.63 14.13 -0.04
CA GLU A 44 -0.29 14.51 -0.53
C GLU A 44 0.21 13.67 -1.71
N THR A 45 -0.42 12.53 -1.99
CA THR A 45 0.00 11.62 -3.07
C THR A 45 -0.88 11.76 -4.30
N MET A 46 -2.00 12.47 -4.21
CA MET A 46 -2.93 12.60 -5.30
C MET A 46 -2.43 13.61 -6.34
N PHE A 47 -2.04 13.11 -7.50
CA PHE A 47 -1.79 13.89 -8.69
C PHE A 47 -2.89 13.62 -9.72
N THR A 48 -3.60 14.67 -10.15
CA THR A 48 -4.67 14.56 -11.14
C THR A 48 -4.62 15.70 -12.13
N ALA A 49 -4.58 15.38 -13.42
CA ALA A 49 -4.76 16.37 -14.49
C ALA A 49 -6.22 16.84 -14.62
N SER A 50 -7.18 16.01 -14.18
CA SER A 50 -8.61 16.27 -14.32
C SER A 50 -9.44 15.39 -13.37
N PRO A 51 -10.53 15.91 -12.77
CA PRO A 51 -11.44 15.08 -11.98
C PRO A 51 -12.01 13.85 -12.71
N ARG A 52 -12.06 13.89 -14.06
CA ARG A 52 -12.50 12.75 -14.87
C ARG A 52 -11.47 11.63 -14.98
N ALA A 53 -10.22 11.90 -14.60
CA ALA A 53 -9.13 10.93 -14.59
C ALA A 53 -9.15 10.04 -13.33
N LEU A 54 -10.03 10.30 -12.36
CA LEU A 54 -10.17 9.44 -11.20
C LEU A 54 -10.58 8.02 -11.61
N PRO A 55 -9.89 6.98 -11.11
CA PRO A 55 -10.23 5.60 -11.43
C PRO A 55 -11.57 5.24 -10.78
N GLN A 56 -12.45 4.63 -11.57
CA GLN A 56 -13.76 4.15 -11.12
C GLN A 56 -13.65 2.69 -10.69
N ILE A 57 -12.88 2.47 -9.63
CA ILE A 57 -12.57 1.15 -9.07
C ILE A 57 -12.99 1.16 -7.60
N GLY A 58 -13.71 0.10 -7.20
CA GLY A 58 -13.98 -0.25 -5.82
C GLY A 58 -13.23 -1.52 -5.43
N MET A 59 -12.78 -1.58 -4.18
CA MET A 59 -11.99 -2.71 -3.67
C MET A 59 -12.27 -2.92 -2.18
N THR A 60 -12.43 -4.17 -1.76
CA THR A 60 -12.47 -4.55 -0.35
C THR A 60 -11.32 -5.49 -0.05
N ILE A 61 -10.51 -5.19 0.96
CA ILE A 61 -9.42 -6.07 1.37
C ILE A 61 -10.01 -7.21 2.19
N LEU A 62 -9.83 -8.44 1.73
CA LEU A 62 -10.23 -9.63 2.48
C LEU A 62 -9.16 -10.04 3.47
N ASN A 63 -7.91 -10.13 2.99
CA ASN A 63 -6.78 -10.58 3.79
C ASN A 63 -5.46 -10.14 3.14
N VAL A 64 -4.47 -9.82 3.97
CA VAL A 64 -3.11 -9.46 3.59
C VAL A 64 -2.20 -10.55 4.16
N ARG A 65 -1.32 -11.13 3.35
CA ARG A 65 -0.35 -12.15 3.78
C ARG A 65 1.06 -11.70 3.39
N PRO A 66 1.95 -11.44 4.37
CA PRO A 66 3.34 -11.24 4.06
C PRO A 66 3.96 -12.56 3.56
N GLN A 67 4.84 -12.48 2.58
CA GLN A 67 5.65 -13.60 2.12
C GLN A 67 7.04 -13.47 2.71
N GLU A 68 7.53 -14.52 3.36
CA GLU A 68 8.85 -14.56 3.97
C GLU A 68 9.90 -15.09 2.98
N THR A 69 11.10 -14.50 2.97
CA THR A 69 12.27 -15.04 2.28
C THR A 69 13.22 -15.70 3.29
N GLY A 70 13.40 -17.02 3.16
CA GLY A 70 14.43 -17.75 3.90
C GLY A 70 14.11 -17.92 5.39
N ARG A 71 15.16 -17.89 6.23
CA ARG A 71 15.05 -18.10 7.69
C ARG A 71 14.99 -16.80 8.51
N ASP A 72 15.32 -15.66 7.92
CA ASP A 72 15.54 -14.40 8.64
C ASP A 72 14.28 -13.52 8.74
N LEU A 73 13.09 -14.08 8.48
CA LEU A 73 11.79 -13.37 8.48
C LEU A 73 11.76 -12.09 7.61
N SER A 74 12.66 -12.01 6.62
CA SER A 74 12.72 -10.91 5.68
C SER A 74 11.55 -10.96 4.69
N LEU A 75 11.04 -9.80 4.29
CA LEU A 75 9.92 -9.74 3.34
C LEU A 75 10.37 -10.12 1.93
N ALA A 76 9.77 -11.15 1.35
CA ALA A 76 9.82 -11.42 -0.08
C ALA A 76 8.84 -10.52 -0.85
N GLY A 77 7.65 -10.32 -0.28
CA GLY A 77 6.54 -9.61 -0.88
C GLY A 77 5.30 -9.69 -0.01
N VAL A 78 4.18 -9.20 -0.54
CA VAL A 78 2.88 -9.20 0.12
C VAL A 78 1.83 -9.70 -0.86
N LEU A 79 1.06 -10.70 -0.47
CA LEU A 79 -0.12 -11.14 -1.18
C LEU A 79 -1.36 -10.52 -0.55
N VAL A 80 -2.20 -9.89 -1.36
CA VAL A 80 -3.42 -9.25 -0.89
C VAL A 80 -4.62 -9.82 -1.63
N ASN A 81 -5.47 -10.52 -0.90
CA ASN A 81 -6.74 -11.00 -1.42
C ASN A 81 -7.77 -9.88 -1.32
N VAL A 82 -8.41 -9.56 -2.44
CA VAL A 82 -9.37 -8.46 -2.54
C VAL A 82 -10.62 -8.90 -3.29
N LEU A 83 -11.74 -8.29 -2.93
CA LEU A 83 -12.91 -8.20 -3.80
C LEU A 83 -12.76 -6.93 -4.62
N PHE A 84 -12.67 -7.08 -5.93
CA PHE A 84 -12.41 -6.01 -6.88
C PHE A 84 -13.63 -5.79 -7.77
N GLY A 85 -14.02 -4.53 -7.96
CA GLY A 85 -15.07 -4.14 -8.91
C GLY A 85 -14.69 -2.85 -9.62
N GLY A 86 -15.02 -2.74 -10.90
CA GLY A 86 -14.76 -1.53 -11.66
C GLY A 86 -15.84 -1.31 -12.72
N ARG A 87 -15.77 -0.17 -13.40
CA ARG A 87 -16.79 0.23 -14.40
C ARG A 87 -17.03 -0.82 -15.48
N THR A 88 -15.98 -1.53 -15.91
CA THR A 88 -16.09 -2.57 -16.96
C THR A 88 -16.39 -3.96 -16.41
N SER A 89 -16.38 -4.14 -15.08
CA SER A 89 -16.64 -5.42 -14.45
C SER A 89 -18.12 -5.59 -14.17
N GLU A 90 -18.77 -6.57 -14.80
CA GLU A 90 -20.20 -6.89 -14.56
C GLU A 90 -20.45 -7.47 -13.17
N ARG A 91 -19.40 -7.98 -12.50
CA ARG A 91 -19.46 -8.65 -11.20
C ARG A 91 -18.27 -8.26 -10.34
N VAL A 92 -18.43 -8.38 -9.03
CA VAL A 92 -17.31 -8.33 -8.08
C VAL A 92 -16.47 -9.60 -8.27
N LEU A 93 -15.16 -9.40 -8.45
CA LEU A 93 -14.20 -10.47 -8.72
C LEU A 93 -13.25 -10.61 -7.54
N GLU A 94 -13.06 -11.83 -7.06
CA GLU A 94 -11.98 -12.11 -6.13
C GLU A 94 -10.64 -12.17 -6.89
N ARG A 95 -9.64 -11.46 -6.38
CA ARG A 95 -8.30 -11.35 -6.96
C ARG A 95 -7.24 -11.38 -5.86
N THR A 96 -6.10 -11.97 -6.16
CA THR A 96 -4.90 -11.88 -5.33
C THR A 96 -3.92 -10.93 -6.02
N LEU A 97 -3.58 -9.84 -5.35
CA LEU A 97 -2.52 -8.92 -5.77
C LEU A 97 -1.21 -9.36 -5.13
N ASP A 98 -0.12 -9.28 -5.89
CA ASP A 98 1.24 -9.57 -5.44
C ASP A 98 2.02 -8.26 -5.49
N SER A 99 2.71 -7.89 -4.41
CA SER A 99 3.50 -6.65 -4.37
C SER A 99 4.57 -6.57 -5.45
N SER A 100 5.01 -7.70 -6.01
CA SER A 100 5.97 -7.74 -7.11
C SER A 100 5.37 -7.45 -8.48
N ARG A 101 4.04 -7.48 -8.63
CA ARG A 101 3.36 -7.34 -9.94
C ARG A 101 2.11 -6.47 -9.85
N PRO A 102 2.06 -5.35 -10.58
CA PRO A 102 0.86 -4.52 -10.60
C PRO A 102 -0.32 -5.27 -11.22
N LEU A 103 -1.51 -5.10 -10.65
CA LEU A 103 -2.76 -5.52 -11.25
C LEU A 103 -3.22 -4.44 -12.24
N PHE A 104 -3.52 -4.82 -13.47
CA PHE A 104 -4.11 -3.91 -14.45
C PHE A 104 -5.61 -4.20 -14.62
N SER A 105 -6.45 -3.21 -14.30
CA SER A 105 -7.90 -3.27 -14.53
C SER A 105 -8.47 -1.88 -14.80
N ASP A 106 -9.50 -1.79 -15.65
CA ASP A 106 -10.20 -0.54 -15.97
C ASP A 106 -9.26 0.62 -16.36
N TRP A 107 -8.21 0.31 -17.12
CA TRP A 107 -7.15 1.26 -17.53
C TRP A 107 -6.31 1.83 -16.38
N THR A 108 -6.29 1.14 -15.25
CA THR A 108 -5.59 1.56 -14.03
C THR A 108 -4.66 0.43 -13.58
N PHE A 109 -3.42 0.78 -13.28
CA PHE A 109 -2.48 -0.08 -12.57
C PHE A 109 -2.68 0.11 -11.07
N VAL A 110 -2.82 -1.00 -10.36
CA VAL A 110 -2.94 -1.05 -8.90
C VAL A 110 -1.74 -1.83 -8.38
N SER A 111 -0.89 -1.17 -7.59
CA SER A 111 0.34 -1.77 -7.04
C SER A 111 0.30 -1.69 -5.52
N VAL A 112 0.80 -2.71 -4.82
CA VAL A 112 1.05 -2.63 -3.38
C VAL A 112 2.41 -1.96 -3.19
N THR A 113 2.43 -0.79 -2.55
CA THR A 113 3.67 0.00 -2.36
C THR A 113 4.20 -0.07 -0.94
N ASP A 114 3.34 -0.33 0.03
CA ASP A 114 3.70 -0.37 1.44
C ASP A 114 2.72 -1.27 2.21
N PHE A 115 3.12 -1.71 3.40
CA PHE A 115 2.27 -2.50 4.30
C PHE A 115 2.75 -2.39 5.74
N GLY A 116 1.88 -2.72 6.68
CA GLY A 116 2.23 -2.73 8.09
C GLY A 116 1.10 -3.27 8.96
N TYR A 117 1.12 -2.86 10.23
CA TYR A 117 0.12 -3.27 11.20
C TYR A 117 -0.81 -2.12 11.55
N ALA A 118 -2.12 -2.37 11.44
CA ALA A 118 -3.16 -1.46 11.86
C ALA A 118 -3.54 -1.79 13.30
N VAL A 119 -3.43 -0.82 14.18
CA VAL A 119 -3.64 -0.99 15.62
C VAL A 119 -4.77 -0.10 16.08
N ASP A 120 -5.82 -0.71 16.60
CA ASP A 120 -6.87 0.00 17.32
C ASP A 120 -6.43 0.18 18.77
N TYR A 121 -6.40 1.42 19.24
CA TYR A 121 -6.16 1.72 20.65
C TYR A 121 -7.35 2.45 21.26
N ALA A 122 -7.52 2.29 22.57
CA ALA A 122 -8.44 3.08 23.35
C ALA A 122 -7.74 3.59 24.61
N LEU A 123 -7.93 4.89 24.88
CA LEU A 123 -7.58 5.54 26.13
C LEU A 123 -8.87 5.70 26.92
N LEU A 124 -8.89 5.15 28.13
CA LEU A 124 -10.05 5.19 29.03
C LEU A 124 -9.67 5.96 30.30
N ASN A 125 -10.66 6.50 30.98
CA ASN A 125 -10.47 7.03 32.33
C ASN A 125 -10.43 5.88 33.37
N PRO A 126 -10.19 6.15 34.67
CA PRO A 126 -10.12 5.09 35.69
C PRO A 126 -11.45 4.36 35.92
N SER A 127 -12.57 4.96 35.50
CA SER A 127 -13.92 4.37 35.48
C SER A 127 -14.21 3.61 34.17
N GLU A 128 -13.20 3.39 33.33
CA GLU A 128 -13.26 2.69 32.04
C GLU A 128 -14.15 3.35 30.98
N ARG A 129 -14.47 4.63 31.13
CA ARG A 129 -15.12 5.41 30.08
C ARG A 129 -14.10 5.82 29.04
N GLU A 130 -14.42 5.57 27.77
CA GLU A 130 -13.59 5.97 26.63
C GLU A 130 -13.40 7.48 26.57
N LEU A 131 -12.14 7.90 26.52
CA LEU A 131 -11.70 9.29 26.32
C LEU A 131 -11.34 9.52 24.86
N GLU A 132 -10.62 8.57 24.26
CA GLU A 132 -10.13 8.62 22.89
C GLU A 132 -9.98 7.19 22.35
N SER A 133 -10.32 6.98 21.09
CA SER A 133 -10.18 5.68 20.41
C SER A 133 -9.96 5.93 18.93
N GLN A 134 -8.89 5.34 18.37
CA GLN A 134 -8.53 5.52 16.96
C GLN A 134 -7.84 4.26 16.41
N THR A 135 -7.97 4.05 15.11
CA THR A 135 -7.19 3.07 14.33
C THR A 135 -5.95 3.74 13.76
N LEU A 136 -4.78 3.23 14.09
CA LEU A 136 -3.50 3.75 13.63
C LEU A 136 -2.89 2.82 12.60
N SER A 137 -2.42 3.36 11.47
CA SER A 137 -1.64 2.61 10.48
C SER A 137 -0.16 2.77 10.81
N LEU A 138 0.42 1.81 11.53
CA LEU A 138 1.81 1.88 12.00
C LEU A 138 2.77 1.28 10.97
N GLY A 139 3.87 1.98 10.68
CA GLY A 139 4.98 1.53 9.84
C GLY A 139 5.94 0.58 10.57
N THR A 140 5.41 -0.37 11.34
CA THR A 140 6.18 -1.25 12.24
C THR A 140 6.73 -2.50 11.55
N TYR A 141 7.16 -2.36 10.29
CA TYR A 141 7.80 -3.44 9.52
C TYR A 141 9.29 -3.11 9.25
N PRO A 142 10.24 -4.05 9.46
CA PRO A 142 10.06 -5.42 9.94
C PRO A 142 9.55 -5.49 11.39
N PRO A 143 9.00 -6.63 11.84
CA PRO A 143 8.47 -6.75 13.20
C PRO A 143 9.48 -6.32 14.27
N GLY A 144 9.00 -5.61 15.27
CA GLY A 144 9.86 -4.99 16.29
C GLY A 144 10.39 -3.61 15.92
N ALA A 145 10.20 -3.13 14.67
CA ALA A 145 10.38 -1.71 14.36
C ALA A 145 9.42 -0.87 15.23
N GLU A 146 9.87 0.30 15.65
CA GLU A 146 9.12 1.22 16.51
C GLU A 146 8.56 2.35 15.66
N ASP A 147 7.28 2.65 15.86
CA ASP A 147 6.61 3.83 15.31
C ASP A 147 6.04 4.68 16.45
N VAL A 148 5.78 5.96 16.19
CA VAL A 148 5.40 6.93 17.21
C VAL A 148 4.10 7.61 16.83
N PHE A 149 3.19 7.72 17.79
CA PHE A 149 2.01 8.57 17.67
C PHE A 149 1.78 9.38 18.95
N GLU A 150 1.06 10.48 18.81
CA GLU A 150 0.70 11.36 19.92
C GLU A 150 -0.80 11.28 20.18
N ALA A 151 -1.20 11.14 21.45
CA ALA A 151 -2.61 11.27 21.81
C ALA A 151 -2.99 12.76 21.87
N VAL A 152 -4.08 13.12 21.20
CA VAL A 152 -4.45 14.52 20.93
C VAL A 152 -4.63 15.33 22.21
N PHE A 153 -5.15 14.71 23.27
CA PHE A 153 -5.62 15.44 24.45
C PHE A 153 -4.70 15.40 25.67
N MET A 154 -3.62 14.63 25.64
CA MET A 154 -2.84 14.36 26.87
C MET A 154 -1.34 14.67 26.77
N GLY A 155 -0.82 14.97 25.58
CA GLY A 155 0.60 15.28 25.38
C GLY A 155 1.53 14.11 25.70
N TYR A 156 1.05 12.88 25.55
CA TYR A 156 1.86 11.67 25.61
C TYR A 156 2.31 11.28 24.20
N GLN A 157 3.57 10.85 24.10
CA GLN A 157 4.10 10.17 22.92
C GLN A 157 4.10 8.66 23.20
N PHE A 158 3.45 7.90 22.33
CA PHE A 158 3.39 6.46 22.39
C PHE A 158 4.31 5.89 21.33
N HIS A 159 5.37 5.25 21.79
CA HIS A 159 6.27 4.46 20.96
C HIS A 159 5.78 3.02 20.97
N VAL A 160 5.42 2.48 19.81
CA VAL A 160 4.82 1.15 19.69
C VAL A 160 5.57 0.31 18.66
N SER A 161 5.90 -0.91 19.07
CA SER A 161 6.35 -1.98 18.17
C SER A 161 5.39 -3.15 18.22
N VAL A 162 5.18 -3.81 17.08
CA VAL A 162 4.30 -4.98 16.96
C VAL A 162 5.14 -6.24 16.73
N PHE A 163 4.86 -7.29 17.51
CA PHE A 163 5.41 -8.62 17.37
C PHE A 163 4.27 -9.60 17.02
N PRO A 164 4.10 -10.02 15.77
CA PRO A 164 2.91 -10.75 15.31
C PRO A 164 2.79 -12.20 15.87
N ASP A 165 3.93 -12.85 16.14
CA ASP A 165 4.00 -14.17 16.77
C ASP A 165 5.07 -14.13 17.86
N TYR A 166 4.72 -13.49 18.98
CA TYR A 166 5.65 -13.15 20.05
C TYR A 166 6.35 -14.37 20.63
N VAL A 167 7.68 -14.25 20.75
CA VAL A 167 8.54 -15.19 21.46
C VAL A 167 9.63 -14.40 22.20
N GLU A 168 10.05 -14.92 23.35
CA GLU A 168 11.25 -14.42 24.01
C GLU A 168 12.47 -15.23 23.52
N GLN A 169 13.44 -14.53 22.94
CA GLN A 169 14.72 -15.10 22.54
C GLN A 169 15.82 -14.38 23.31
N ASP A 170 16.57 -15.13 24.12
CA ASP A 170 17.65 -14.59 24.96
C ASP A 170 17.21 -13.42 25.87
N GLY A 171 15.98 -13.48 26.38
CA GLY A 171 15.39 -12.44 27.24
C GLY A 171 15.00 -11.16 26.51
N LYS A 172 14.95 -11.17 25.18
CA LYS A 172 14.50 -10.04 24.34
C LYS A 172 13.21 -10.40 23.60
N PRO A 173 12.30 -9.41 23.41
CA PRO A 173 11.16 -9.55 22.52
C PRO A 173 11.60 -9.90 21.09
N GLY A 174 11.01 -10.94 20.53
CA GLY A 174 11.19 -11.35 19.14
C GLY A 174 9.89 -11.84 18.54
N THR A 175 9.93 -12.23 17.26
CA THR A 175 8.80 -12.87 16.58
C THR A 175 9.26 -14.17 15.94
N ARG A 176 8.40 -15.19 15.95
CA ARG A 176 8.68 -16.50 15.34
C ARG A 176 8.29 -16.55 13.86
N SER A 177 7.22 -15.85 13.49
CA SER A 177 6.69 -15.74 12.12
C SER A 177 6.13 -14.34 11.87
N LEU A 178 5.80 -14.01 10.62
CA LEU A 178 5.06 -12.79 10.26
C LEU A 178 3.53 -12.96 10.39
N GLU A 179 3.07 -14.17 10.73
CA GLU A 179 1.67 -14.48 10.94
C GLU A 179 1.17 -13.98 12.31
N LEU A 180 -0.06 -13.44 12.35
CA LEU A 180 -0.67 -12.88 13.56
C LEU A 180 -1.21 -13.98 14.48
N ASN A 181 -0.34 -14.85 14.98
CA ASN A 181 -0.74 -16.01 15.81
C ASN A 181 -0.79 -15.70 17.30
N ASN A 182 0.14 -14.87 17.79
CA ASN A 182 0.26 -14.48 19.18
C ASN A 182 0.79 -13.04 19.26
N PRO A 183 0.00 -12.06 18.81
CA PRO A 183 0.48 -10.69 18.70
C PRO A 183 0.72 -10.07 20.08
N VAL A 184 1.81 -9.34 20.23
CA VAL A 184 2.16 -8.55 21.42
C VAL A 184 2.68 -7.18 20.99
N TYR A 185 2.33 -6.15 21.77
CA TYR A 185 2.84 -4.80 21.61
C TYR A 185 4.01 -4.57 22.57
N ARG A 186 5.11 -3.98 22.12
CA ARG A 186 6.04 -3.30 23.03
C ARG A 186 5.69 -1.82 23.03
N VAL A 187 5.44 -1.28 24.21
CA VAL A 187 4.91 0.07 24.40
C VAL A 187 5.86 0.85 25.28
N ARG A 188 6.25 2.03 24.83
CA ARG A 188 6.97 3.01 25.64
C ARG A 188 6.21 4.33 25.61
N ILE A 189 5.79 4.78 26.78
CA ILE A 189 5.00 6.00 26.96
C ILE A 189 5.93 7.09 27.49
N VAL A 190 6.06 8.18 26.74
CA VAL A 190 6.94 9.30 27.07
C VAL A 190 6.12 10.56 27.29
N ARG A 191 6.46 11.32 28.33
CA ARG A 191 5.89 12.65 28.61
C ARG A 191 6.99 13.59 29.04
N ASN A 192 7.11 14.75 28.40
CA ASN A 192 8.15 15.74 28.73
C ASN A 192 9.58 15.16 28.76
N LYS A 193 9.88 14.17 27.89
CA LYS A 193 11.13 13.40 27.82
C LYS A 193 11.33 12.35 28.93
N ASP A 194 10.42 12.23 29.89
CA ASP A 194 10.44 11.20 30.91
C ASP A 194 9.68 9.95 30.44
N ILE A 195 10.24 8.77 30.68
CA ILE A 195 9.59 7.50 30.40
C ILE A 195 8.61 7.21 31.55
N VAL A 196 7.32 7.30 31.26
CA VAL A 196 6.24 7.01 32.21
C VAL A 196 6.01 5.50 32.33
N TYR A 197 6.16 4.79 31.22
CA TYR A 197 6.00 3.34 31.16
C TYR A 197 6.85 2.76 30.03
N GLU A 198 7.39 1.57 30.24
CA GLU A 198 7.99 0.74 29.19
C GLU A 198 7.69 -0.74 29.49
N GLY A 199 7.11 -1.46 28.53
CA GLY A 199 6.78 -2.88 28.73
C GLY A 199 6.14 -3.54 27.52
N VAL A 200 5.84 -4.83 27.67
CA VAL A 200 5.08 -5.60 26.69
C VAL A 200 3.61 -5.70 27.10
N MET A 201 2.71 -5.61 26.12
CA MET A 201 1.28 -5.61 26.34
C MET A 201 0.59 -6.50 25.29
N PRO A 202 -0.02 -7.63 25.69
CA PRO A 202 -0.90 -8.40 24.83
C PRO A 202 -2.18 -7.61 24.47
N PRO A 203 -2.84 -7.92 23.35
CA PRO A 203 -4.16 -7.39 23.02
C PRO A 203 -5.16 -7.57 24.16
N GLY A 204 -5.98 -6.54 24.40
CA GLY A 204 -7.01 -6.50 25.44
C GLY A 204 -6.48 -6.26 26.86
N LEU A 205 -5.16 -6.32 27.09
CA LEU A 205 -4.60 -5.94 28.38
C LEU A 205 -4.82 -4.44 28.62
N LYS A 206 -5.23 -4.11 29.85
CA LYS A 206 -5.48 -2.73 30.31
C LYS A 206 -4.27 -2.25 31.11
N LEU A 207 -3.49 -1.35 30.52
CA LEU A 207 -2.36 -0.69 31.16
C LEU A 207 -2.82 0.58 31.86
N ARG A 208 -2.69 0.62 33.19
CA ARG A 208 -2.92 1.84 33.99
C ARG A 208 -1.62 2.64 34.10
N PHE A 209 -1.68 3.91 33.75
CA PHE A 209 -0.60 4.87 33.95
C PHE A 209 -1.19 6.25 34.25
N ASP A 210 -0.61 6.96 35.22
CA ASP A 210 -1.20 8.16 35.82
C ASP A 210 -2.69 7.96 36.19
N ASN A 211 -3.60 8.62 35.49
CA ASN A 211 -5.06 8.53 35.66
C ASN A 211 -5.76 8.05 34.37
N THR A 212 -5.06 7.29 33.53
CA THR A 212 -5.56 6.80 32.25
C THR A 212 -5.32 5.29 32.15
N VAL A 213 -6.17 4.64 31.35
CA VAL A 213 -6.06 3.22 31.00
C VAL A 213 -5.84 3.14 29.49
N LEU A 214 -4.68 2.65 29.04
CA LEU A 214 -4.45 2.30 27.65
C LEU A 214 -4.80 0.83 27.43
N THR A 215 -5.45 0.53 26.31
CA THR A 215 -5.60 -0.83 25.82
C THR A 215 -5.47 -0.84 24.30
N PHE A 216 -4.85 -1.89 23.77
CA PHE A 216 -4.83 -2.15 22.33
C PHE A 216 -5.75 -3.33 22.04
N ARG A 217 -6.45 -3.30 20.89
CA ARG A 217 -7.18 -4.48 20.40
C ARG A 217 -6.21 -5.41 19.67
N GLU A 218 -6.73 -6.47 19.06
CA GLU A 218 -5.93 -7.31 18.18
C GLU A 218 -5.52 -6.52 16.93
N PRO A 219 -4.24 -6.57 16.50
CA PRO A 219 -3.81 -5.83 15.33
C PRO A 219 -4.37 -6.50 14.07
N SER A 220 -4.67 -5.69 13.06
CA SER A 220 -4.89 -6.16 11.69
C SER A 220 -3.73 -5.74 10.81
N ARG A 221 -3.72 -6.15 9.55
CA ARG A 221 -2.74 -5.67 8.57
C ARG A 221 -3.33 -4.52 7.78
N TRP A 222 -2.50 -3.54 7.43
CA TRP A 222 -2.85 -2.55 6.42
C TRP A 222 -1.90 -2.63 5.22
N VAL A 223 -2.39 -2.15 4.08
CA VAL A 223 -1.64 -2.04 2.83
C VAL A 223 -1.86 -0.67 2.21
N ARG A 224 -0.80 -0.12 1.62
CA ARG A 224 -0.87 1.04 0.74
C ARG A 224 -0.92 0.57 -0.69
N PHE A 225 -1.98 0.96 -1.38
CA PHE A 225 -2.11 0.76 -2.82
C PHE A 225 -1.79 2.06 -3.54
N ARG A 226 -1.02 1.96 -4.63
CA ARG A 226 -0.85 3.02 -5.60
C ARG A 226 -1.69 2.73 -6.83
N PHE A 227 -2.53 3.71 -7.19
CA PHE A 227 -3.34 3.69 -8.38
C PHE A 227 -2.72 4.61 -9.43
N VAL A 228 -2.42 4.08 -10.62
CA VAL A 228 -1.94 4.87 -11.75
C VAL A 228 -2.84 4.63 -12.96
N ARG A 229 -3.53 5.66 -13.42
CA ARG A 229 -4.37 5.61 -14.62
C ARG A 229 -3.82 6.58 -15.65
N ASP A 230 -3.51 6.08 -16.84
CA ASP A 230 -2.98 6.89 -17.93
C ASP A 230 -3.41 6.33 -19.29
N LEU A 231 -4.30 7.04 -19.98
CA LEU A 231 -4.81 6.63 -21.28
C LEU A 231 -3.83 6.94 -22.42
N GLY A 232 -2.80 7.75 -22.16
CA GLY A 232 -1.75 8.07 -23.11
C GLY A 232 -0.77 6.92 -23.34
N ILE A 233 -0.53 6.09 -22.31
CA ILE A 233 0.37 4.92 -22.39
C ILE A 233 0.04 3.98 -23.57
N PRO A 234 -1.19 3.44 -23.73
CA PRO A 234 -1.49 2.53 -24.83
C PRO A 234 -1.34 3.18 -26.22
N VAL A 235 -1.65 4.48 -26.33
CA VAL A 235 -1.49 5.24 -27.58
C VAL A 235 -0.01 5.42 -27.92
N ALA A 236 0.81 5.82 -26.94
CA ALA A 236 2.25 5.97 -27.10
C ALA A 236 2.94 4.63 -27.40
N ALA A 237 2.54 3.55 -26.73
CA ALA A 237 3.05 2.19 -26.96
C ALA A 237 2.75 1.71 -28.38
N SER A 238 1.54 1.99 -28.90
CA SER A 238 1.19 1.70 -30.30
C SER A 238 2.10 2.44 -31.28
N GLY A 239 2.38 3.73 -30.99
CA GLY A 239 3.35 4.51 -31.76
C GLY A 239 4.76 3.91 -31.73
N ALA A 240 5.26 3.52 -30.55
CA ALA A 240 6.56 2.88 -30.39
C ALA A 240 6.65 1.56 -31.17
N LEU A 241 5.60 0.74 -31.15
CA LEU A 241 5.55 -0.49 -31.94
C LEU A 241 5.62 -0.21 -33.46
N CYS A 242 4.85 0.77 -33.94
CA CYS A 242 4.93 1.18 -35.35
C CYS A 242 6.33 1.67 -35.73
N LEU A 243 7.02 2.38 -34.82
CA LEU A 243 8.38 2.84 -35.05
C LEU A 243 9.35 1.65 -35.23
N LEU A 244 9.29 0.67 -34.32
CA LEU A 244 10.13 -0.54 -34.39
C LEU A 244 9.89 -1.32 -35.69
N LEU A 245 8.64 -1.50 -36.09
CA LEU A 245 8.29 -2.16 -37.35
C LEU A 245 8.79 -1.39 -38.57
N GLY A 246 8.68 -0.05 -38.54
CA GLY A 246 9.19 0.81 -39.60
C GLY A 246 10.70 0.70 -39.76
N VAL A 247 11.45 0.68 -38.64
CA VAL A 247 12.90 0.51 -38.63
C VAL A 247 13.31 -0.88 -39.14
N ALA A 248 12.64 -1.94 -38.67
CA ALA A 248 12.92 -3.31 -39.11
C ALA A 248 12.72 -3.46 -40.63
N PHE A 249 11.65 -2.88 -41.19
CA PHE A 249 11.38 -2.91 -42.61
C PHE A 249 12.44 -2.18 -43.44
N LEU A 250 12.89 -1.00 -42.97
CA LEU A 250 13.98 -0.26 -43.61
C LEU A 250 15.31 -1.04 -43.58
N GLY A 251 15.62 -1.68 -42.46
CA GLY A 251 16.81 -2.52 -42.32
C GLY A 251 16.80 -3.71 -43.29
N LEU A 252 15.69 -4.43 -43.38
CA LEU A 252 15.52 -5.55 -44.33
C LEU A 252 15.64 -5.11 -45.79
N GLY A 253 15.07 -3.95 -46.14
CA GLY A 253 15.22 -3.36 -47.46
C GLY A 253 16.68 -3.02 -47.80
N ALA A 254 17.42 -2.46 -46.84
CA ALA A 254 18.84 -2.12 -47.01
C ALA A 254 19.72 -3.37 -47.20
N VAL A 255 19.45 -4.45 -46.47
CA VAL A 255 20.17 -5.73 -46.63
C VAL A 255 19.92 -6.31 -48.02
N ARG A 256 18.67 -6.34 -48.49
CA ARG A 256 18.32 -6.81 -49.85
C ARG A 256 18.99 -5.96 -50.94
N ALA A 257 19.01 -4.63 -50.76
CA ALA A 257 19.64 -3.72 -51.72
C ALA A 257 21.17 -3.92 -51.82
N ARG A 258 21.83 -4.31 -50.72
CA ARG A 258 23.27 -4.66 -50.73
C ARG A 258 23.53 -6.02 -51.38
N ALA A 259 22.68 -7.02 -51.13
CA ALA A 259 22.83 -8.35 -51.72
C ALA A 259 22.58 -8.39 -53.24
N GLY A 260 21.85 -7.40 -53.79
CA GLY A 260 21.53 -7.32 -55.22
C GLY A 260 22.51 -6.50 -56.08
N LYS A 261 23.61 -5.98 -55.52
CA LYS A 261 24.68 -5.37 -56.32
C LYS A 261 25.73 -6.45 -56.66
N PRO A 262 25.87 -6.86 -57.93
CA PRO A 262 26.92 -7.78 -58.38
C PRO A 262 28.31 -7.14 -58.31
#